data_AF-A0A3D4GX18-F1
#
_entry.id   AF-A0A3D4GX18-F1
#
_cell.length_a   1.000
_cell.length_b   1.000
_cell.length_c   1.000
_cell.angle_alpha   90.00
_cell.angle_beta   90.00
_cell.angle_gamma   90.00
#
_symmetry.space_group_name_H-M   'P 1'
#
loop_
_entity.id
_entity.type
_entity.pdbx_description
1 polymer ?
#
loop_
_entity_poly.entity_id
_entity_poly.type
_entity_poly.pdbx_seq_one_letter_code
_entity_poly.pdbx_strand_id
1 'polypeptide(L)'
;MDLAKFQDDRVISERQVVVTESDSHCKLPIRSGDLEGINEVRAEVFLPEGAEGQLHCRITSGERTEGMSEDDGYQFNAIVSPRGGNIWEGWREFRFPNECFYTQGIPWGWGQISSGFLDGPTGTQFRNVRLVERERVVGPRISDVQLLQELNLNHQGLERASKAESDDKALSEIVWHFRSGSFDRELITSEGEYRAFHPDEANRILEGYVLEQDWSEQINWEANPTGYIEWTLAIHYLLFLRPAIDAFFSTGEAKYAIGIERYVADWLKKCPVPFGVRAGGYPWGHSLVGAIRPFSSLVDIFRVICACPETDDRTVVDLLKSFFEHEQYLLQFQSFPPSNKTIAEGRTLAALGCVFPEFKDAGFWREEGYRRLLDDMDIQVMGDGASYELTPGYQMSIAKWFLESFRVAQKFEYDVDPVFEAGIRSMYRWSTAIARPDFTRPSVSDAGSLDSSDGLTEPGRVLNDDEAVWVGTRGKEGERPSYDSIALEDSGYFVMRSGWGKDDRYLLFEGGPYGRWHQHEDKLGLEVYAYGTPFIVDPGITSYYTNPWTSFYTTTQAHSTVMVDGCVQARGRNQSIDQWVQSARPNTVWR
;
A
#
# COMPACT_ATOMS: atom_id res chain seq x y z
N MET A 1 0.63 -16.66 -15.21
CA MET A 1 0.47 -15.35 -15.88
C MET A 1 1.85 -14.92 -16.36
N ASP A 2 1.97 -14.35 -17.55
CA ASP A 2 3.27 -14.20 -18.23
C ASP A 2 3.47 -12.74 -18.67
N LEU A 3 4.30 -11.97 -17.96
CA LEU A 3 4.67 -10.60 -18.38
C LEU A 3 5.40 -10.58 -19.71
N ALA A 4 5.86 -11.73 -20.24
CA ALA A 4 6.35 -11.79 -21.61
C ALA A 4 5.25 -11.48 -22.66
N LYS A 5 3.98 -11.38 -22.24
CA LYS A 5 2.90 -10.81 -23.06
C LYS A 5 3.03 -9.29 -23.26
N PHE A 6 3.77 -8.59 -22.41
CA PHE A 6 3.98 -7.15 -22.52
C PHE A 6 5.11 -6.84 -23.50
N GLN A 7 5.05 -5.67 -24.12
CA GLN A 7 6.15 -5.19 -24.93
C GLN A 7 7.39 -4.95 -24.05
N ASP A 8 8.51 -5.58 -24.41
CA ASP A 8 9.80 -5.40 -23.74
C ASP A 8 10.51 -4.11 -24.20
N ASP A 9 11.44 -3.62 -23.38
CA ASP A 9 12.29 -2.47 -23.65
C ASP A 9 13.34 -2.80 -24.72
N ARG A 10 13.73 -1.79 -25.51
CA ARG A 10 14.77 -1.97 -26.52
C ARG A 10 16.14 -1.69 -25.92
N VAL A 11 17.01 -2.70 -25.87
CA VAL A 11 18.41 -2.53 -25.46
C VAL A 11 19.16 -1.67 -26.50
N ILE A 12 19.76 -0.58 -26.05
CA ILE A 12 20.60 0.32 -26.86
C ILE A 12 22.05 -0.13 -26.79
N SER A 13 22.55 -0.31 -25.56
CA SER A 13 23.93 -0.71 -25.30
C SER A 13 24.02 -1.60 -24.06
N GLU A 14 25.03 -2.47 -24.04
CA GLU A 14 25.28 -3.39 -22.94
C GLU A 14 26.78 -3.52 -22.68
N ARG A 15 27.16 -3.47 -21.40
CA ARG A 15 28.54 -3.62 -20.94
C ARG A 15 28.64 -4.78 -19.95
N GLN A 16 29.44 -5.79 -20.29
CA GLN A 16 29.67 -6.91 -19.38
C GLN A 16 30.60 -6.50 -18.24
N VAL A 17 30.14 -6.73 -17.03
CA VAL A 17 30.87 -6.57 -15.78
C VAL A 17 31.23 -7.97 -15.31
N VAL A 18 32.48 -8.39 -15.58
CA VAL A 18 32.92 -9.75 -15.28
C VAL A 18 33.04 -9.91 -13.76
N VAL A 19 32.09 -10.63 -13.18
CA VAL A 19 32.18 -11.18 -11.83
C VAL A 19 32.32 -12.70 -11.98
N THR A 20 33.47 -13.24 -11.57
CA THR A 20 33.62 -14.70 -11.38
C THR A 20 32.64 -15.15 -10.30
N GLU A 21 31.97 -16.29 -10.48
CA GLU A 21 30.95 -16.83 -9.55
C GLU A 21 31.22 -16.40 -8.11
N SER A 22 30.38 -15.49 -7.62
CA SER A 22 30.41 -15.05 -6.23
C SER A 22 29.36 -15.83 -5.46
N ASP A 23 29.60 -16.00 -4.16
CA ASP A 23 28.56 -16.44 -3.22
C ASP A 23 27.44 -15.39 -3.15
N SER A 24 26.64 -15.42 -2.08
CA SER A 24 25.41 -14.61 -1.96
C SER A 24 25.62 -13.09 -1.90
N HIS A 25 26.87 -12.61 -2.01
CA HIS A 25 27.26 -11.19 -2.14
C HIS A 25 28.18 -10.99 -3.35
N CYS A 26 27.80 -10.07 -4.25
CA CYS A 26 28.50 -9.73 -5.49
C CYS A 26 28.80 -8.23 -5.54
N LYS A 27 30.07 -7.83 -5.33
CA LYS A 27 30.47 -6.43 -5.50
C LYS A 27 30.53 -6.07 -6.99
N LEU A 28 29.88 -4.97 -7.37
CA LEU A 28 29.96 -4.42 -8.71
C LEU A 28 31.25 -3.58 -8.84
N PRO A 29 32.18 -3.91 -9.76
CA PRO A 29 33.40 -3.13 -10.01
C PRO A 29 33.10 -1.85 -10.81
N ILE A 30 32.18 -1.03 -10.32
CA ILE A 30 31.79 0.26 -10.91
C ILE A 30 32.65 1.39 -10.36
N ARG A 31 32.97 2.36 -11.22
CA ARG A 31 33.65 3.63 -10.92
C ARG A 31 32.71 4.79 -11.26
N SER A 32 33.04 5.98 -10.78
CA SER A 32 32.33 7.21 -11.16
C SER A 32 32.31 7.37 -12.69
N GLY A 33 31.14 7.68 -13.25
CA GLY A 33 30.88 7.75 -14.69
C GLY A 33 30.55 6.43 -15.38
N ASP A 34 30.83 5.25 -14.78
CA ASP A 34 30.56 3.97 -15.43
C ASP A 34 29.07 3.74 -15.70
N LEU A 35 28.20 4.33 -14.88
CA LEU A 35 26.75 4.23 -14.99
C LEU A 35 26.11 5.42 -15.72
N GLU A 36 26.89 6.31 -16.33
CA GLU A 36 26.34 7.35 -17.20
C GLU A 36 25.60 6.71 -18.39
N GLY A 37 24.34 7.12 -18.60
CA GLY A 37 23.42 6.53 -19.58
C GLY A 37 22.83 5.17 -19.20
N ILE A 38 23.29 4.52 -18.12
CA ILE A 38 22.75 3.24 -17.67
C ILE A 38 21.45 3.44 -16.91
N ASN A 39 20.47 2.59 -17.20
CA ASN A 39 19.16 2.60 -16.54
C ASN A 39 18.68 1.18 -16.19
N GLU A 40 19.56 0.18 -16.22
CA GLU A 40 19.29 -1.17 -15.78
C GLU A 40 20.57 -1.95 -15.46
N VAL A 41 20.53 -2.75 -14.39
CA VAL A 41 21.51 -3.81 -14.13
C VAL A 41 20.86 -5.16 -14.47
N ARG A 42 21.59 -6.06 -15.13
CA ARG A 42 21.17 -7.46 -15.35
C ARG A 42 22.19 -8.41 -14.76
N ALA A 43 21.75 -9.56 -14.28
CA ALA A 43 22.64 -10.64 -13.85
C ALA A 43 22.02 -11.99 -14.17
N GLU A 44 22.86 -12.99 -14.45
CA GLU A 44 22.42 -14.37 -14.27
C GLU A 44 22.51 -14.69 -12.78
N VAL A 45 21.39 -15.12 -12.21
CA VAL A 45 21.22 -15.38 -10.79
C VAL A 45 20.82 -16.85 -10.62
N PHE A 46 21.62 -17.59 -9.85
CA PHE A 46 21.30 -18.93 -9.42
C PHE A 46 20.53 -18.87 -8.11
N LEU A 47 19.37 -19.52 -8.06
CA LEU A 47 18.65 -19.76 -6.80
C LEU A 47 18.67 -21.26 -6.47
N PRO A 48 19.04 -21.65 -5.23
CA PRO A 48 18.92 -23.03 -4.79
C PRO A 48 17.45 -23.44 -4.64
N GLU A 49 17.21 -24.76 -4.64
CA GLU A 49 15.89 -25.33 -4.31
C GLU A 49 15.42 -24.80 -2.94
N GLY A 50 14.17 -24.32 -2.88
CA GLY A 50 13.58 -23.78 -1.65
C GLY A 50 14.17 -22.43 -1.19
N ALA A 51 14.81 -21.65 -2.05
CA ALA A 51 15.31 -20.33 -1.70
C ALA A 51 14.19 -19.40 -1.18
N GLU A 52 14.42 -18.78 -0.02
CA GLU A 52 13.54 -17.77 0.57
C GLU A 52 14.32 -16.55 1.03
N GLY A 53 13.81 -15.36 0.76
CA GLY A 53 14.41 -14.09 1.20
C GLY A 53 14.22 -12.98 0.18
N GLN A 54 15.27 -12.20 -0.08
CA GLN A 54 15.22 -11.08 -1.03
C GLN A 54 16.49 -11.02 -1.87
N LEU A 55 16.32 -10.72 -3.15
CA LEU A 55 17.40 -10.23 -4.01
C LEU A 55 17.51 -8.72 -3.84
N HIS A 56 18.72 -8.22 -3.66
CA HIS A 56 19.00 -6.80 -3.53
C HIS A 56 19.97 -6.32 -4.61
N CYS A 57 19.77 -5.09 -5.06
CA CYS A 57 20.80 -4.32 -5.73
C CYS A 57 20.91 -2.97 -5.03
N ARG A 58 22.11 -2.59 -4.59
CA ARG A 58 22.35 -1.28 -3.99
C ARG A 58 23.44 -0.57 -4.75
N ILE A 59 23.22 0.72 -4.98
CA ILE A 59 24.12 1.61 -5.69
C ILE A 59 24.24 2.87 -4.84
N THR A 60 25.44 3.30 -4.45
CA THR A 60 25.65 4.46 -3.57
C THR A 60 26.53 5.51 -4.23
N SER A 61 26.19 6.78 -4.02
CA SER A 61 26.97 7.92 -4.46
C SER A 61 28.27 8.11 -3.68
N GLY A 62 28.32 7.63 -2.42
CA GLY A 62 29.38 7.98 -1.46
C GLY A 62 29.33 9.42 -0.97
N GLU A 63 28.33 10.19 -1.39
CA GLU A 63 27.96 11.49 -0.83
C GLU A 63 26.75 11.32 0.09
N ARG A 64 26.50 12.31 0.94
CA ARG A 64 25.43 12.26 1.93
C ARG A 64 24.71 13.59 1.99
N THR A 65 23.41 13.58 1.70
CA THR A 65 22.52 14.72 1.90
C THR A 65 22.55 15.14 3.37
N GLU A 66 22.63 16.45 3.63
CA GLU A 66 22.63 17.00 4.98
C GLU A 66 21.41 16.51 5.80
N GLY A 67 21.65 16.04 7.03
CA GLY A 67 20.60 15.52 7.91
C GLY A 67 20.27 14.03 7.73
N MET A 68 20.79 13.37 6.69
CA MET A 68 20.61 11.92 6.49
C MET A 68 21.65 11.11 7.28
N SER A 69 21.29 9.89 7.68
CA SER A 69 22.18 8.98 8.42
C SER A 69 23.06 8.09 7.54
N GLU A 70 22.67 7.90 6.28
CA GLU A 70 23.30 7.02 5.30
C GLU A 70 23.61 7.79 4.01
N ASP A 71 24.54 7.28 3.21
CA ASP A 71 24.94 7.90 1.95
C ASP A 71 23.81 7.82 0.92
N ASP A 72 23.72 8.83 0.07
CA ASP A 72 22.71 8.94 -0.97
C ASP A 72 22.91 7.83 -2.01
N GLY A 73 21.81 7.36 -2.58
CA GLY A 73 21.88 6.32 -3.57
C GLY A 73 20.54 5.67 -3.89
N TYR A 74 20.64 4.45 -4.40
CA TYR A 74 19.55 3.69 -4.94
C TYR A 74 19.54 2.30 -4.32
N GLN A 75 18.36 1.85 -3.88
CA GLN A 75 18.16 0.52 -3.34
C GLN A 75 17.01 -0.19 -4.04
N PHE A 76 17.28 -1.37 -4.55
CA PHE A 76 16.29 -2.28 -5.11
C PHE A 76 16.16 -3.49 -4.19
N ASN A 77 14.95 -3.99 -4.03
CA ASN A 77 14.70 -5.30 -3.44
C ASN A 77 13.58 -6.05 -4.17
N ALA A 78 13.78 -7.35 -4.38
CA ALA A 78 12.81 -8.27 -4.97
C ALA A 78 12.62 -9.48 -4.07
N ILE A 79 11.37 -9.78 -3.69
CA ILE A 79 11.05 -10.88 -2.78
C ILE A 79 11.17 -12.22 -3.52
N VAL A 80 12.01 -13.12 -2.99
CA VAL A 80 12.17 -14.51 -3.43
C VAL A 80 11.28 -15.37 -2.55
N SER A 81 10.07 -15.62 -3.03
CA SER A 81 9.12 -16.56 -2.43
C SER A 81 8.03 -16.91 -3.45
N PRO A 82 7.26 -17.99 -3.24
CA PRO A 82 6.12 -18.32 -4.09
C PRO A 82 5.12 -17.17 -4.25
N ARG A 83 4.87 -16.40 -3.18
CA ARG A 83 4.00 -15.20 -3.21
C ARG A 83 4.66 -13.99 -3.87
N GLY A 84 5.98 -13.86 -3.73
CA GLY A 84 6.75 -12.75 -4.29
C GLY A 84 6.90 -12.78 -5.81
N GLY A 85 6.65 -13.93 -6.45
CA GLY A 85 6.71 -14.11 -7.91
C GLY A 85 8.12 -14.15 -8.52
N ASN A 86 9.16 -13.80 -7.76
CA ASN A 86 10.56 -13.87 -8.18
C ASN A 86 11.25 -15.16 -7.67
N ILE A 87 10.64 -16.32 -7.91
CA ILE A 87 11.20 -17.62 -7.51
C ILE A 87 11.41 -18.51 -8.75
N TRP A 88 12.56 -19.16 -8.81
CA TRP A 88 12.94 -20.19 -9.79
C TRP A 88 14.04 -21.04 -9.16
N GLU A 89 14.34 -22.19 -9.77
CA GLU A 89 15.48 -23.02 -9.38
C GLU A 89 16.53 -23.01 -10.49
N GLY A 90 17.80 -22.93 -10.10
CA GLY A 90 18.91 -22.86 -11.06
C GLY A 90 19.16 -21.45 -11.59
N TRP A 91 19.88 -21.37 -12.71
CA TRP A 91 20.29 -20.11 -13.33
C TRP A 91 19.16 -19.48 -14.15
N ARG A 92 18.91 -18.19 -13.92
CA ARG A 92 18.00 -17.37 -14.74
C ARG A 92 18.56 -15.95 -14.86
N GLU A 93 18.33 -15.29 -15.99
CA GLU A 93 18.56 -13.85 -16.11
C GLU A 93 17.52 -13.09 -15.28
N PHE A 94 17.99 -12.20 -14.41
CA PHE A 94 17.17 -11.31 -13.60
C PHE A 94 17.55 -9.85 -13.87
N ARG A 95 16.54 -8.97 -13.87
CA ARG A 95 16.66 -7.56 -14.23
C ARG A 95 16.44 -6.67 -13.01
N PHE A 96 17.26 -5.64 -12.90
CA PHE A 96 17.19 -4.58 -11.90
C PHE A 96 17.02 -3.23 -12.63
N PRO A 97 15.83 -2.91 -13.15
CA PRO A 97 15.56 -1.66 -13.88
C PRO A 97 15.52 -0.45 -12.92
N ASN A 98 16.02 0.71 -13.35
CA ASN A 98 16.17 1.90 -12.49
C ASN A 98 14.85 2.43 -11.91
N GLU A 99 13.74 2.34 -12.65
CA GLU A 99 12.39 2.71 -12.18
C GLU A 99 11.86 1.81 -11.06
N CYS A 100 12.59 0.75 -10.70
CA CYS A 100 12.27 -0.12 -9.58
C CYS A 100 13.23 0.06 -8.39
N PHE A 101 14.03 1.13 -8.35
CA PHE A 101 14.87 1.45 -7.19
C PHE A 101 14.19 2.51 -6.31
N TYR A 102 14.32 2.35 -4.99
CA TYR A 102 14.13 3.45 -4.05
C TYR A 102 15.29 4.41 -4.12
N THR A 103 14.96 5.69 -3.96
CA THR A 103 15.95 6.75 -3.79
C THR A 103 16.14 7.02 -2.31
N GLN A 104 17.38 6.95 -1.85
CA GLN A 104 17.80 7.37 -0.52
C GLN A 104 18.59 8.67 -0.62
N GLY A 105 18.21 9.69 0.14
CA GLY A 105 18.78 11.03 -0.01
C GLY A 105 18.44 11.66 -1.37
N ILE A 106 19.27 12.59 -1.84
CA ILE A 106 19.04 13.36 -3.08
C ILE A 106 20.19 13.10 -4.08
N PRO A 107 20.35 11.86 -4.58
CA PRO A 107 21.43 11.52 -5.50
C PRO A 107 21.25 12.17 -6.88
N TRP A 108 22.36 12.56 -7.50
CA TRP A 108 22.41 13.20 -8.83
C TRP A 108 22.32 12.20 -10.00
N GLY A 109 21.33 11.32 -9.96
CA GLY A 109 21.20 10.25 -10.96
C GLY A 109 22.25 9.14 -10.78
N TRP A 110 22.40 8.28 -11.78
CA TRP A 110 23.36 7.17 -11.76
C TRP A 110 24.77 7.59 -12.22
N GLY A 111 24.98 8.84 -12.66
CA GLY A 111 26.29 9.31 -13.15
C GLY A 111 27.34 9.50 -12.04
N GLN A 112 26.92 9.78 -10.81
CA GLN A 112 27.79 10.09 -9.67
C GLN A 112 27.73 8.98 -8.60
N ILE A 113 28.22 7.79 -8.97
CA ILE A 113 28.20 6.60 -8.11
C ILE A 113 29.62 6.20 -7.69
N SER A 114 29.78 5.81 -6.42
CA SER A 114 31.04 5.36 -5.84
C SER A 114 31.16 3.84 -5.74
N SER A 115 30.05 3.13 -5.51
CA SER A 115 30.05 1.67 -5.43
C SER A 115 28.66 1.06 -5.57
N GLY A 116 28.61 -0.24 -5.83
CA GLY A 116 27.36 -0.99 -5.83
C GLY A 116 27.59 -2.48 -5.60
N PHE A 117 26.52 -3.19 -5.24
CA PHE A 117 26.55 -4.63 -4.97
C PHE A 117 25.20 -5.29 -5.27
N LEU A 118 25.25 -6.60 -5.49
CA LEU A 118 24.08 -7.48 -5.51
C LEU A 118 24.16 -8.43 -4.31
N ASP A 119 23.02 -8.67 -3.66
CA ASP A 119 22.89 -9.67 -2.60
C ASP A 119 21.70 -10.59 -2.88
N GLY A 120 21.76 -11.81 -2.36
CA GLY A 120 20.63 -12.74 -2.40
C GLY A 120 20.55 -13.63 -1.15
N PRO A 121 19.49 -14.45 -1.05
CA PRO A 121 19.39 -15.47 -0.01
C PRO A 121 20.59 -16.42 0.01
N THR A 122 20.83 -17.07 1.15
CA THR A 122 21.90 -18.08 1.31
C THR A 122 21.89 -19.09 0.16
N GLY A 123 23.05 -19.30 -0.46
CA GLY A 123 23.22 -20.23 -1.59
C GLY A 123 22.94 -19.59 -2.96
N THR A 124 22.48 -18.34 -3.01
CA THR A 124 22.42 -17.56 -4.26
C THR A 124 23.82 -17.36 -4.82
N GLN A 125 23.95 -17.46 -6.14
CA GLN A 125 25.19 -17.12 -6.86
C GLN A 125 24.89 -16.14 -8.00
N PHE A 126 25.87 -15.31 -8.34
CA PHE A 126 25.78 -14.31 -9.40
C PHE A 126 26.86 -14.54 -10.46
N ARG A 127 26.50 -14.36 -11.74
CA ARG A 127 27.45 -14.29 -12.86
C ARG A 127 26.89 -13.45 -14.00
N ASN A 128 27.72 -13.18 -15.01
CA ASN A 128 27.33 -12.45 -16.23
C ASN A 128 26.58 -11.13 -15.94
N VAL A 129 27.07 -10.38 -14.94
CA VAL A 129 26.49 -9.09 -14.58
C VAL A 129 26.73 -8.10 -15.71
N ARG A 130 25.71 -7.35 -16.09
CA ARG A 130 25.71 -6.43 -17.23
C ARG A 130 25.06 -5.11 -16.85
N LEU A 131 25.66 -4.02 -17.33
CA LEU A 131 25.10 -2.67 -17.24
C LEU A 131 24.45 -2.36 -18.58
N VAL A 132 23.15 -2.06 -18.54
CA VAL A 132 22.31 -1.94 -19.72
C VAL A 132 21.74 -0.53 -19.82
N GLU A 133 21.90 0.06 -20.99
CA GLU A 133 21.14 1.22 -21.41
C GLU A 133 20.01 0.73 -22.32
N ARG A 134 18.78 1.07 -21.96
CA ARG A 134 17.59 0.72 -22.74
C ARG A 134 16.73 1.93 -23.04
N GLU A 135 16.07 1.88 -24.18
CA GLU A 135 14.92 2.72 -24.47
C GLU A 135 13.68 2.07 -23.83
N ARG A 136 13.11 2.76 -22.85
CA ARG A 136 11.89 2.33 -22.17
C ARG A 136 10.69 2.49 -23.08
N VAL A 137 9.75 1.54 -23.00
CA VAL A 137 8.43 1.70 -23.61
C VAL A 137 7.77 2.98 -23.07
N VAL A 138 7.09 3.71 -23.94
CA VAL A 138 6.36 4.93 -23.61
C VAL A 138 4.87 4.60 -23.56
N GLY A 139 4.21 4.93 -22.45
CA GLY A 139 2.82 4.57 -22.22
C GLY A 139 2.61 3.15 -21.67
N PRO A 140 1.35 2.73 -21.52
CA PRO A 140 1.02 1.34 -21.19
C PRO A 140 1.67 0.34 -22.15
N ARG A 141 2.16 -0.78 -21.63
CA ARG A 141 2.87 -1.82 -22.38
C ARG A 141 1.98 -2.71 -23.23
N ILE A 142 0.69 -2.83 -22.92
CA ILE A 142 -0.23 -3.54 -23.81
C ILE A 142 -0.59 -2.65 -25.01
N SER A 143 -0.56 -3.25 -26.19
CA SER A 143 -1.01 -2.59 -27.42
C SER A 143 -2.52 -2.35 -27.41
N ASP A 144 -3.00 -1.50 -28.31
CA ASP A 144 -4.44 -1.27 -28.51
C ASP A 144 -5.16 -2.57 -28.91
N VAL A 145 -4.52 -3.38 -29.76
CA VAL A 145 -5.04 -4.70 -30.19
C VAL A 145 -5.15 -5.65 -29.00
N GLN A 146 -4.16 -5.66 -28.10
CA GLN A 146 -4.22 -6.48 -26.89
C GLN A 146 -5.35 -6.02 -25.98
N LEU A 147 -5.55 -4.72 -25.79
CA LEU A 147 -6.70 -4.23 -25.01
C LEU A 147 -8.03 -4.76 -25.57
N LEU A 148 -8.24 -4.69 -26.89
CA LEU A 148 -9.44 -5.24 -27.54
C LEU A 148 -9.59 -6.75 -27.31
N GLN A 149 -8.48 -7.49 -27.21
CA GLN A 149 -8.47 -8.92 -26.90
C GLN A 149 -8.79 -9.21 -25.44
N GLU A 150 -8.50 -8.31 -24.51
CA GLU A 150 -8.77 -8.50 -23.08
C GLU A 150 -10.17 -8.01 -22.66
N LEU A 151 -10.80 -7.18 -23.48
CA LEU A 151 -12.20 -6.78 -23.31
C LEU A 151 -13.18 -7.84 -23.82
N ASN A 152 -14.25 -8.07 -23.06
CA ASN A 152 -15.38 -8.88 -23.48
C ASN A 152 -16.28 -8.06 -24.40
N LEU A 153 -16.02 -8.06 -25.70
CA LEU A 153 -16.84 -7.31 -26.68
C LEU A 153 -18.29 -7.82 -26.81
N ASN A 154 -18.65 -8.92 -26.16
CA ASN A 154 -20.05 -9.38 -26.03
C ASN A 154 -20.73 -8.79 -24.77
N HIS A 155 -20.02 -8.03 -23.94
CA HIS A 155 -20.60 -7.33 -22.81
C HIS A 155 -21.65 -6.33 -23.29
N GLN A 156 -22.74 -6.18 -22.54
CA GLN A 156 -23.80 -5.25 -22.84
C GLN A 156 -23.24 -3.82 -22.97
N GLY A 157 -23.56 -3.14 -24.07
CA GLY A 157 -23.05 -1.80 -24.42
C GLY A 157 -21.87 -1.80 -25.39
N LEU A 158 -21.13 -2.91 -25.54
CA LEU A 158 -20.00 -3.03 -26.47
C LEU A 158 -20.37 -3.65 -27.83
N GLU A 159 -21.66 -3.77 -28.16
CA GLU A 159 -22.13 -4.42 -29.40
C GLU A 159 -21.72 -3.66 -30.67
N ARG A 160 -21.45 -2.36 -30.57
CA ARG A 160 -20.93 -1.57 -31.70
C ARG A 160 -19.44 -1.82 -31.91
N ALA A 161 -18.67 -1.87 -30.82
CA ALA A 161 -17.25 -2.20 -30.85
C ALA A 161 -17.00 -3.60 -31.43
N SER A 162 -17.82 -4.61 -31.08
CA SER A 162 -17.70 -5.97 -31.63
C SER A 162 -17.97 -6.09 -33.13
N LYS A 163 -18.62 -5.10 -33.73
CA LYS A 163 -18.96 -5.05 -35.16
C LYS A 163 -18.15 -4.00 -35.93
N ALA A 164 -17.19 -3.35 -35.27
CA ALA A 164 -16.38 -2.32 -35.89
C ALA A 164 -15.52 -2.87 -37.04
N GLU A 165 -15.35 -2.07 -38.08
CA GLU A 165 -14.61 -2.47 -39.29
C GLU A 165 -13.08 -2.37 -39.14
N SER A 166 -12.60 -1.75 -38.05
CA SER A 166 -11.18 -1.61 -37.72
C SER A 166 -10.99 -1.47 -36.21
N ASP A 167 -9.77 -1.73 -35.74
CA ASP A 167 -9.40 -1.58 -34.33
C ASP A 167 -9.60 -0.14 -33.83
N ASP A 168 -9.22 0.87 -34.63
CA ASP A 168 -9.46 2.28 -34.29
C ASP A 168 -10.95 2.60 -34.06
N LYS A 169 -11.82 2.09 -34.94
CA LYS A 169 -13.27 2.25 -34.79
C LYS A 169 -13.78 1.50 -33.55
N ALA A 170 -13.25 0.31 -33.28
CA ALA A 170 -13.61 -0.45 -32.07
C ALA A 170 -13.25 0.32 -30.80
N LEU A 171 -12.07 0.93 -30.74
CA LEU A 171 -11.64 1.78 -29.64
C LEU A 171 -12.52 3.02 -29.48
N SER A 172 -12.88 3.70 -30.56
CA SER A 172 -13.81 4.84 -30.50
C SER A 172 -15.17 4.45 -29.93
N GLU A 173 -15.71 3.28 -30.31
CA GLU A 173 -16.98 2.78 -29.75
C GLU A 173 -16.85 2.37 -28.27
N ILE A 174 -15.69 1.85 -27.86
CA ILE A 174 -15.39 1.58 -26.44
C ILE A 174 -15.34 2.88 -25.63
N VAL A 175 -14.64 3.90 -26.13
CA VAL A 175 -14.58 5.21 -25.46
C VAL A 175 -15.98 5.81 -25.37
N TRP A 176 -16.77 5.71 -26.44
CA TRP A 176 -18.17 6.13 -26.43
C TRP A 176 -18.98 5.40 -25.36
N HIS A 177 -18.82 4.08 -25.20
CA HIS A 177 -19.47 3.30 -24.14
C HIS A 177 -19.12 3.83 -22.75
N PHE A 178 -17.85 4.08 -22.46
CA PHE A 178 -17.44 4.58 -21.14
C PHE A 178 -17.86 6.03 -20.87
N ARG A 179 -17.88 6.90 -21.89
CA ARG A 179 -18.35 8.29 -21.76
C ARG A 179 -19.86 8.44 -21.68
N SER A 180 -20.62 7.55 -22.33
CA SER A 180 -22.10 7.60 -22.37
C SER A 180 -22.77 6.67 -21.36
N GLY A 181 -22.02 5.75 -20.76
CA GLY A 181 -22.52 4.76 -19.82
C GLY A 181 -22.99 5.37 -18.50
N SER A 182 -24.05 4.81 -17.94
CA SER A 182 -24.59 5.19 -16.63
C SER A 182 -24.15 4.26 -15.50
N PHE A 183 -23.25 3.32 -15.76
CA PHE A 183 -22.75 2.38 -14.75
C PHE A 183 -21.89 3.14 -13.73
N ASP A 184 -22.33 3.11 -12.48
CA ASP A 184 -21.70 3.84 -11.39
C ASP A 184 -20.41 3.16 -10.92
N ARG A 185 -19.29 3.76 -11.33
CA ARG A 185 -17.92 3.30 -11.06
C ARG A 185 -17.31 3.85 -9.77
N GLU A 186 -18.03 4.70 -9.04
CA GLU A 186 -17.50 5.30 -7.82
C GLU A 186 -17.11 4.22 -6.81
N LEU A 187 -15.85 4.23 -6.35
CA LEU A 187 -15.48 3.33 -5.28
C LEU A 187 -15.90 3.93 -3.95
N ILE A 188 -16.51 3.09 -3.11
CA ILE A 188 -16.89 3.49 -1.77
C ILE A 188 -15.64 3.47 -0.89
N THR A 189 -15.27 4.64 -0.36
CA THR A 189 -14.26 4.77 0.69
C THR A 189 -14.91 5.06 2.03
N SER A 190 -14.20 4.78 3.13
CA SER A 190 -14.73 5.04 4.47
C SER A 190 -14.72 6.53 4.85
N GLU A 191 -14.19 7.42 4.00
CA GLU A 191 -14.09 8.86 4.29
C GLU A 191 -15.37 9.65 3.98
N GLY A 192 -16.46 8.97 3.63
CA GLY A 192 -17.75 9.60 3.38
C GLY A 192 -17.84 10.32 2.04
N GLU A 193 -19.07 10.64 1.64
CA GLU A 193 -19.38 11.39 0.41
C GLU A 193 -18.76 12.79 0.44
N TYR A 194 -18.12 13.17 -0.67
CA TYR A 194 -17.68 14.54 -1.04
C TYR A 194 -17.12 15.40 0.11
N ARG A 195 -15.79 15.52 0.14
CA ARG A 195 -15.13 16.55 0.95
C ARG A 195 -15.52 17.94 0.46
N ALA A 196 -15.60 18.90 1.38
CA ALA A 196 -15.86 20.29 1.04
C ALA A 196 -14.84 20.76 0.00
N PHE A 197 -15.34 21.25 -1.13
CA PHE A 197 -14.50 21.76 -2.22
C PHE A 197 -13.72 23.01 -1.77
N HIS A 198 -12.41 22.98 -1.94
CA HIS A 198 -11.50 24.10 -1.70
C HIS A 198 -10.93 24.63 -3.03
N PRO A 199 -11.53 25.67 -3.65
CA PRO A 199 -11.14 26.17 -4.96
C PRO A 199 -9.67 26.57 -5.05
N ASP A 200 -9.13 27.16 -3.99
CA ASP A 200 -7.75 27.63 -3.96
C ASP A 200 -6.76 26.48 -4.02
N GLU A 201 -7.04 25.35 -3.36
CA GLU A 201 -6.17 24.18 -3.39
C GLU A 201 -6.20 23.51 -4.77
N ALA A 202 -7.39 23.34 -5.35
CA ALA A 202 -7.53 22.83 -6.71
C ALA A 202 -6.78 23.71 -7.72
N ASN A 203 -6.98 25.04 -7.67
CA ASN A 203 -6.31 25.97 -8.59
C ASN A 203 -4.78 25.94 -8.43
N ARG A 204 -4.25 25.82 -7.21
CA ARG A 204 -2.79 25.68 -6.98
C ARG A 204 -2.21 24.43 -7.65
N ILE A 205 -2.93 23.31 -7.61
CA ILE A 205 -2.52 22.09 -8.32
C ILE A 205 -2.50 22.33 -9.83
N LEU A 206 -3.52 23.00 -10.37
CA LEU A 206 -3.60 23.36 -11.79
C LEU A 206 -2.44 24.28 -12.22
N GLU A 207 -2.02 25.19 -11.34
CA GLU A 207 -0.86 26.07 -11.54
C GLU A 207 0.49 25.37 -11.46
N GLY A 208 0.55 24.11 -10.99
CA GLY A 208 1.77 23.32 -10.91
C GLY A 208 2.27 23.05 -9.50
N TYR A 209 1.64 23.63 -8.47
CA TYR A 209 2.11 23.48 -7.09
C TYR A 209 1.60 22.17 -6.47
N VAL A 210 2.48 21.16 -6.41
CA VAL A 210 2.15 19.80 -5.95
C VAL A 210 3.17 19.33 -4.93
N LEU A 211 2.69 18.83 -3.78
CA LEU A 211 3.52 18.29 -2.69
C LEU A 211 4.64 19.27 -2.27
N GLU A 212 4.26 20.53 -2.11
CA GLU A 212 5.13 21.66 -1.73
C GLU A 212 6.21 22.05 -2.75
N GLN A 213 6.13 21.52 -3.98
CA GLN A 213 7.06 21.81 -5.07
C GLN A 213 6.37 22.52 -6.23
N ASP A 214 7.13 23.27 -7.02
CA ASP A 214 6.66 23.93 -8.26
C ASP A 214 6.97 23.07 -9.49
N TRP A 215 5.91 22.58 -10.12
CA TRP A 215 5.93 21.80 -11.37
C TRP A 215 5.16 22.49 -12.50
N SER A 216 5.13 23.83 -12.50
CA SER A 216 4.44 24.63 -13.52
C SER A 216 4.97 24.39 -14.94
N GLU A 217 6.26 24.07 -15.09
CA GLU A 217 6.86 23.69 -16.38
C GLU A 217 6.63 22.20 -16.70
N GLN A 218 7.17 21.31 -15.86
CA GLN A 218 7.06 19.87 -16.04
C GLN A 218 7.31 19.12 -14.72
N ILE A 219 6.43 18.18 -14.39
CA ILE A 219 6.61 17.30 -13.24
C ILE A 219 7.74 16.29 -13.47
N ASN A 220 8.62 16.15 -12.48
CA ASN A 220 9.64 15.10 -12.43
C ASN A 220 9.16 13.95 -11.56
N TRP A 221 8.71 12.87 -12.20
CA TRP A 221 8.26 11.64 -11.52
C TRP A 221 9.37 10.89 -10.81
N GLU A 222 10.65 11.22 -11.05
CA GLU A 222 11.80 10.60 -10.39
C GLU A 222 12.35 11.46 -9.23
N ALA A 223 11.64 12.52 -8.84
CA ALA A 223 12.10 13.43 -7.80
C ALA A 223 12.04 12.81 -6.39
N ASN A 224 12.96 13.28 -5.53
CA ASN A 224 12.93 13.06 -4.09
C ASN A 224 13.51 14.29 -3.37
N PRO A 225 12.84 15.45 -3.43
CA PRO A 225 13.39 16.73 -2.95
C PRO A 225 13.60 16.77 -1.44
N THR A 226 12.99 15.86 -0.68
CA THR A 226 13.14 15.74 0.77
C THR A 226 14.16 14.67 1.18
N GLY A 227 14.66 13.88 0.22
CA GLY A 227 15.50 12.71 0.46
C GLY A 227 14.81 11.55 1.18
N TYR A 228 13.50 11.67 1.45
CA TYR A 228 12.71 10.67 2.17
C TYR A 228 11.75 9.91 1.24
N ILE A 229 11.84 8.58 1.29
CA ILE A 229 11.12 7.64 0.43
C ILE A 229 9.61 7.91 0.34
N GLU A 230 8.95 8.29 1.44
CA GLU A 230 7.49 8.50 1.45
C GLU A 230 7.07 9.65 0.53
N TRP A 231 7.93 10.65 0.29
CA TRP A 231 7.62 11.69 -0.69
C TRP A 231 7.56 11.10 -2.11
N THR A 232 8.53 10.25 -2.45
CA THR A 232 8.55 9.54 -3.75
C THR A 232 7.37 8.59 -3.89
N LEU A 233 6.90 7.95 -2.80
CA LEU A 233 5.68 7.15 -2.87
C LEU A 233 4.43 8.04 -3.03
N ALA A 234 4.36 9.16 -2.31
CA ALA A 234 3.22 10.07 -2.28
C ALA A 234 2.86 10.63 -3.66
N ILE A 235 3.85 11.07 -4.43
CA ILE A 235 3.63 11.60 -5.78
C ILE A 235 3.02 10.54 -6.71
N HIS A 236 3.34 9.26 -6.49
CA HIS A 236 2.84 8.16 -7.30
C HIS A 236 1.48 7.63 -6.86
N TYR A 237 0.98 7.94 -5.67
CA TYR A 237 -0.44 7.63 -5.37
C TYR A 237 -1.41 8.51 -6.16
N LEU A 238 -0.94 9.65 -6.70
CA LEU A 238 -1.74 10.68 -7.38
C LEU A 238 -2.87 11.27 -6.50
N LEU A 239 -2.82 11.03 -5.19
CA LEU A 239 -3.81 11.52 -4.22
C LEU A 239 -3.84 13.05 -4.13
N PHE A 240 -2.74 13.72 -4.50
CA PHE A 240 -2.69 15.18 -4.58
C PHE A 240 -3.69 15.75 -5.60
N LEU A 241 -4.24 14.95 -6.52
CA LEU A 241 -5.28 15.38 -7.46
C LEU A 241 -6.68 15.42 -6.84
N ARG A 242 -6.90 14.86 -5.64
CA ARG A 242 -8.21 14.80 -4.98
C ARG A 242 -8.92 16.16 -4.91
N PRO A 243 -8.28 17.28 -4.53
CA PRO A 243 -8.96 18.58 -4.52
C PRO A 243 -9.49 19.01 -5.89
N ALA A 244 -8.77 18.70 -6.98
CA ALA A 244 -9.23 18.99 -8.35
C ALA A 244 -10.35 18.05 -8.81
N ILE A 245 -10.33 16.78 -8.36
CA ILE A 245 -11.40 15.80 -8.63
C ILE A 245 -12.70 16.28 -7.97
N ASP A 246 -12.63 16.63 -6.68
CA ASP A 246 -13.77 17.12 -5.91
C ASP A 246 -14.31 18.44 -6.51
N ALA A 247 -13.42 19.31 -6.99
CA ALA A 247 -13.77 20.53 -7.72
C ALA A 247 -14.55 20.27 -9.00
N PHE A 248 -14.11 19.30 -9.80
CA PHE A 248 -14.78 18.95 -11.05
C PHE A 248 -16.19 18.43 -10.78
N PHE A 249 -16.36 17.47 -9.88
CA PHE A 249 -17.69 16.92 -9.58
C PHE A 249 -18.63 17.94 -8.90
N SER A 250 -18.07 18.91 -8.16
CA SER A 250 -18.86 19.98 -7.53
C SER A 250 -19.31 21.08 -8.50
N THR A 251 -18.51 21.39 -9.52
CA THR A 251 -18.72 22.58 -10.38
C THR A 251 -19.05 22.25 -11.84
N GLY A 252 -18.61 21.10 -12.34
CA GLY A 252 -18.65 20.75 -13.76
C GLY A 252 -17.69 21.54 -14.65
N GLU A 253 -16.75 22.33 -14.09
CA GLU A 253 -15.84 23.14 -14.88
C GLU A 253 -14.73 22.30 -15.54
N ALA A 254 -14.68 22.33 -16.88
CA ALA A 254 -13.73 21.55 -17.69
C ALA A 254 -12.24 21.81 -17.34
N LYS A 255 -11.90 23.00 -16.82
CA LYS A 255 -10.51 23.34 -16.42
C LYS A 255 -9.92 22.35 -15.42
N TYR A 256 -10.73 21.80 -14.52
CA TYR A 256 -10.29 20.83 -13.51
C TYR A 256 -9.98 19.48 -14.17
N ALA A 257 -10.86 19.01 -15.06
CA ALA A 257 -10.63 17.78 -15.82
C ALA A 257 -9.39 17.87 -16.73
N ILE A 258 -9.20 19.00 -17.43
CA ILE A 258 -8.02 19.24 -18.26
C ILE A 258 -6.74 19.30 -17.42
N GLY A 259 -6.81 19.92 -16.24
CA GLY A 259 -5.70 19.96 -15.28
C GLY A 259 -5.32 18.57 -14.75
N ILE A 260 -6.32 17.75 -14.42
CA ILE A 260 -6.13 16.34 -14.02
C ILE A 260 -5.54 15.52 -15.18
N GLU A 261 -6.10 15.68 -16.39
CA GLU A 261 -5.63 15.00 -17.60
C GLU A 261 -4.14 15.25 -17.85
N ARG A 262 -3.69 16.50 -17.73
CA ARG A 262 -2.28 16.88 -17.88
C ARG A 262 -1.34 15.99 -17.06
N TYR A 263 -1.70 15.73 -15.79
CA TYR A 263 -0.89 14.91 -14.90
C TYR A 263 -1.02 13.42 -15.19
N VAL A 264 -2.24 12.91 -15.33
CA VAL A 264 -2.43 11.46 -15.50
C VAL A 264 -1.93 10.98 -16.85
N ALA A 265 -2.10 11.75 -17.94
CA ALA A 265 -1.59 11.40 -19.25
C ALA A 265 -0.04 11.40 -19.28
N ASP A 266 0.61 12.38 -18.63
CA ASP A 266 2.08 12.41 -18.51
C ASP A 266 2.60 11.26 -17.62
N TRP A 267 1.88 10.95 -16.54
CA TRP A 267 2.20 9.81 -15.67
C TRP A 267 2.10 8.48 -16.44
N LEU A 268 0.98 8.22 -17.11
CA LEU A 268 0.77 7.01 -17.93
C LEU A 268 1.88 6.84 -18.97
N LYS A 269 2.30 7.96 -19.58
CA LYS A 269 3.36 8.00 -20.59
C LYS A 269 4.75 7.63 -20.04
N LYS A 270 5.12 8.15 -18.86
CA LYS A 270 6.49 8.07 -18.30
C LYS A 270 6.68 6.99 -17.25
N CYS A 271 5.59 6.41 -16.74
CA CYS A 271 5.60 5.43 -15.66
C CYS A 271 4.98 4.08 -16.09
N PRO A 272 5.46 3.43 -17.18
CA PRO A 272 5.00 2.11 -17.57
C PRO A 272 5.22 1.07 -16.45
N VAL A 273 4.37 0.04 -16.41
CA VAL A 273 4.57 -1.11 -15.51
C VAL A 273 5.94 -1.76 -15.74
N PRO A 274 6.67 -2.23 -14.71
CA PRO A 274 7.93 -2.93 -14.90
C PRO A 274 7.75 -4.23 -15.67
N PHE A 275 8.72 -4.55 -16.54
CA PHE A 275 8.72 -5.81 -17.28
C PHE A 275 9.43 -6.91 -16.50
N GLY A 276 8.74 -8.04 -16.27
CA GLY A 276 9.38 -9.28 -15.80
C GLY A 276 9.88 -9.27 -14.35
N VAL A 277 9.62 -8.22 -13.57
CA VAL A 277 10.16 -8.08 -12.21
C VAL A 277 9.18 -7.41 -11.27
N ARG A 278 9.14 -7.92 -10.04
CA ARG A 278 8.57 -7.19 -8.91
C ARG A 278 9.66 -6.67 -8.02
N ALA A 279 9.67 -5.36 -7.88
CA ALA A 279 10.69 -4.71 -7.09
C ALA A 279 10.21 -3.43 -6.43
N GLY A 280 10.98 -3.03 -5.43
CA GLY A 280 10.71 -1.86 -4.63
C GLY A 280 11.33 -0.57 -5.16
N GLY A 281 10.55 0.26 -5.86
CA GLY A 281 10.92 1.64 -6.22
C GLY A 281 9.93 2.41 -7.12
N TYR A 282 10.03 3.76 -7.13
CA TYR A 282 9.28 4.72 -7.95
C TYR A 282 7.79 4.36 -8.27
N PRO A 283 7.24 4.41 -9.52
CA PRO A 283 5.80 4.37 -9.69
C PRO A 283 5.18 3.00 -9.43
N TRP A 284 5.93 1.89 -9.49
CA TRP A 284 5.36 0.55 -9.28
C TRP A 284 5.97 -0.17 -8.09
N GLY A 285 6.67 0.60 -7.24
CA GLY A 285 7.44 0.15 -6.11
C GLY A 285 6.62 -0.12 -4.89
N HIS A 286 6.86 -1.27 -4.25
CA HIS A 286 5.91 -1.92 -3.36
C HIS A 286 4.56 -2.14 -4.07
N SER A 287 4.06 -3.36 -4.05
CA SER A 287 2.70 -3.65 -4.56
C SER A 287 1.61 -2.83 -3.85
N LEU A 288 1.93 -2.24 -2.69
CA LEU A 288 1.11 -1.21 -2.04
C LEU A 288 0.81 0.00 -2.93
N VAL A 289 1.79 0.58 -3.65
CA VAL A 289 1.55 1.75 -4.51
C VAL A 289 0.76 1.37 -5.74
N GLY A 290 1.08 0.21 -6.33
CA GLY A 290 0.28 -0.41 -7.39
C GLY A 290 -1.16 -0.73 -6.96
N ALA A 291 -1.40 -0.99 -5.67
CA ALA A 291 -2.74 -1.26 -5.15
C ALA A 291 -3.51 0.03 -4.79
N ILE A 292 -2.90 0.92 -3.99
CA ILE A 292 -3.59 2.13 -3.50
C ILE A 292 -3.97 3.07 -4.65
N ARG A 293 -3.08 3.29 -5.63
CA ARG A 293 -3.29 4.27 -6.71
C ARG A 293 -4.56 4.01 -7.53
N PRO A 294 -4.83 2.80 -8.07
CA PRO A 294 -6.07 2.55 -8.80
C PRO A 294 -7.31 2.71 -7.92
N PHE A 295 -7.29 2.15 -6.71
CA PHE A 295 -8.43 2.19 -5.80
C PHE A 295 -8.77 3.63 -5.34
N SER A 296 -7.76 4.44 -5.03
CA SER A 296 -7.94 5.71 -4.33
C SER A 296 -7.90 6.94 -5.23
N SER A 297 -7.40 6.80 -6.47
CA SER A 297 -7.18 7.93 -7.38
C SER A 297 -7.58 7.63 -8.82
N LEU A 298 -7.06 6.56 -9.45
CA LEU A 298 -7.25 6.39 -10.90
C LEU A 298 -8.71 6.14 -11.30
N VAL A 299 -9.50 5.42 -10.50
CA VAL A 299 -10.92 5.21 -10.82
C VAL A 299 -11.68 6.54 -10.82
N ASP A 300 -11.43 7.41 -9.85
CA ASP A 300 -12.05 8.74 -9.82
C ASP A 300 -11.53 9.64 -10.95
N ILE A 301 -10.23 9.59 -11.26
CA ILE A 301 -9.67 10.27 -12.43
C ILE A 301 -10.35 9.77 -13.71
N PHE A 302 -10.50 8.46 -13.89
CA PHE A 302 -11.19 7.87 -15.04
C PHE A 302 -12.63 8.37 -15.18
N ARG A 303 -13.36 8.48 -14.05
CA ARG A 303 -14.70 9.06 -14.02
C ARG A 303 -14.70 10.53 -14.47
N VAL A 304 -13.74 11.34 -14.00
CA VAL A 304 -13.58 12.74 -14.43
C VAL A 304 -13.30 12.84 -15.93
N ILE A 305 -12.34 12.06 -16.45
CA ILE A 305 -11.99 12.04 -17.87
C ILE A 305 -13.19 11.60 -18.71
N CYS A 306 -13.93 10.56 -18.30
CA CYS A 306 -15.10 10.12 -19.05
C CYS A 306 -16.23 11.16 -19.05
N ALA A 307 -16.44 11.85 -17.93
CA ALA A 307 -17.50 12.83 -17.75
C ALA A 307 -17.24 14.18 -18.47
N CYS A 308 -15.99 14.47 -18.85
CA CYS A 308 -15.60 15.72 -19.50
C CYS A 308 -15.32 15.49 -21.01
N PRO A 309 -16.18 15.95 -21.93
CA PRO A 309 -15.97 15.78 -23.37
C PRO A 309 -14.71 16.48 -23.92
N GLU A 310 -14.18 17.47 -23.21
CA GLU A 310 -12.99 18.24 -23.60
C GLU A 310 -11.67 17.51 -23.36
N THR A 311 -11.66 16.39 -22.62
CA THR A 311 -10.46 15.56 -22.44
C THR A 311 -10.27 14.60 -23.61
N ASP A 312 -9.05 14.11 -23.83
CA ASP A 312 -8.70 13.23 -24.94
C ASP A 312 -9.24 11.80 -24.74
N ASP A 313 -9.86 11.26 -25.79
CA ASP A 313 -10.29 9.87 -25.87
C ASP A 313 -9.10 8.90 -25.70
N ARG A 314 -7.89 9.31 -26.09
CA ARG A 314 -6.68 8.52 -25.87
C ARG A 314 -6.42 8.29 -24.39
N THR A 315 -6.67 9.27 -23.53
CA THR A 315 -6.50 9.13 -22.08
C THR A 315 -7.42 8.04 -21.51
N VAL A 316 -8.65 7.92 -22.03
CA VAL A 316 -9.58 6.85 -21.64
C VAL A 316 -9.01 5.48 -22.01
N VAL A 317 -8.51 5.31 -23.24
CA VAL A 317 -7.90 4.06 -23.71
C VAL A 317 -6.69 3.70 -22.85
N ASP A 318 -5.78 4.64 -22.59
CA ASP A 318 -4.57 4.38 -21.83
C ASP A 318 -4.83 4.10 -20.34
N LEU A 319 -5.88 4.70 -19.76
CA LEU A 319 -6.34 4.34 -18.43
C LEU A 319 -6.87 2.90 -18.37
N LEU A 320 -7.68 2.46 -19.35
CA LEU A 320 -8.17 1.07 -19.41
C LEU A 320 -7.00 0.08 -19.48
N LYS A 321 -5.99 0.37 -20.31
CA LYS A 321 -4.76 -0.42 -20.35
C LYS A 321 -4.03 -0.43 -19.02
N SER A 322 -3.93 0.72 -18.37
CA SER A 322 -3.28 0.84 -17.07
C SER A 322 -4.01 0.03 -16.00
N PHE A 323 -5.35 0.03 -15.96
CA PHE A 323 -6.11 -0.82 -15.03
C PHE A 323 -5.82 -2.31 -15.24
N PHE A 324 -5.82 -2.76 -16.51
CA PHE A 324 -5.44 -4.13 -16.83
C PHE A 324 -4.01 -4.45 -16.36
N GLU A 325 -3.05 -3.58 -16.62
CA GLU A 325 -1.65 -3.77 -16.18
C GLU A 325 -1.49 -3.79 -14.66
N HIS A 326 -2.25 -2.97 -13.93
CA HIS A 326 -2.30 -3.02 -12.47
C HIS A 326 -2.82 -4.37 -11.98
N GLU A 327 -3.92 -4.88 -12.55
CA GLU A 327 -4.45 -6.19 -12.23
C GLU A 327 -3.44 -7.31 -12.49
N GLN A 328 -2.83 -7.34 -13.68
CA GLN A 328 -1.83 -8.36 -14.01
C GLN A 328 -0.61 -8.28 -13.06
N TYR A 329 -0.17 -7.07 -12.72
CA TYR A 329 0.92 -6.86 -11.78
C TYR A 329 0.58 -7.42 -10.39
N LEU A 330 -0.60 -7.08 -9.84
CA LEU A 330 -1.04 -7.55 -8.52
C LEU A 330 -1.34 -9.05 -8.49
N LEU A 331 -1.84 -9.62 -9.59
CA LEU A 331 -2.10 -11.07 -9.69
C LEU A 331 -0.81 -11.87 -9.67
N GLN A 332 0.22 -11.39 -10.35
CA GLN A 332 1.53 -12.04 -10.38
C GLN A 332 2.33 -11.86 -9.10
N PHE A 333 2.11 -10.75 -8.39
CA PHE A 333 2.99 -10.32 -7.31
C PHE A 333 2.23 -9.98 -6.04
N GLN A 334 2.47 -10.76 -4.99
CA GLN A 334 1.85 -10.58 -3.69
C GLN A 334 2.91 -10.23 -2.62
N SER A 335 2.59 -9.31 -1.71
CA SER A 335 3.46 -9.01 -0.56
C SER A 335 3.70 -10.21 0.34
N PHE A 336 4.93 -10.31 0.85
CA PHE A 336 5.31 -11.35 1.78
C PHE A 336 6.38 -10.86 2.78
N PRO A 337 6.28 -11.27 4.06
CA PRO A 337 5.12 -11.95 4.64
C PRO A 337 3.88 -11.04 4.66
N PRO A 338 2.66 -11.60 4.86
CA PRO A 338 1.41 -10.83 4.87
C PRO A 338 1.51 -9.58 5.74
N SER A 339 0.86 -8.50 5.32
CA SER A 339 0.77 -7.25 6.07
C SER A 339 -0.39 -6.41 5.54
N ASN A 340 -0.55 -5.18 6.03
CA ASN A 340 -1.43 -4.19 5.41
C ASN A 340 -1.32 -4.14 3.86
N LYS A 341 -0.13 -4.37 3.26
CA LYS A 341 0.10 -4.37 1.82
C LYS A 341 -0.71 -5.45 1.09
N THR A 342 -0.77 -6.67 1.62
CA THR A 342 -1.54 -7.76 1.00
C THR A 342 -3.04 -7.49 1.02
N ILE A 343 -3.53 -6.81 2.06
CA ILE A 343 -4.93 -6.38 2.17
C ILE A 343 -5.25 -5.32 1.10
N ALA A 344 -4.37 -4.32 0.92
CA ALA A 344 -4.54 -3.33 -0.14
C ALA A 344 -4.55 -3.97 -1.54
N GLU A 345 -3.66 -4.94 -1.78
CA GLU A 345 -3.60 -5.73 -3.03
C GLU A 345 -4.94 -6.44 -3.28
N GLY A 346 -5.42 -7.24 -2.31
CA GLY A 346 -6.68 -7.97 -2.41
C GLY A 346 -7.90 -7.07 -2.60
N ARG A 347 -7.97 -5.96 -1.86
CA ARG A 347 -9.02 -4.92 -2.00
C ARG A 347 -9.07 -4.37 -3.42
N THR A 348 -7.91 -4.10 -4.00
CA THR A 348 -7.81 -3.49 -5.32
C THR A 348 -8.25 -4.45 -6.41
N LEU A 349 -7.76 -5.70 -6.37
CA LEU A 349 -8.18 -6.78 -7.27
C LEU A 349 -9.71 -6.95 -7.25
N ALA A 350 -10.28 -7.00 -6.04
CA ALA A 350 -11.72 -7.09 -5.85
C ALA A 350 -12.46 -5.90 -6.46
N ALA A 351 -11.98 -4.68 -6.17
CA ALA A 351 -12.61 -3.44 -6.61
C ALA A 351 -12.59 -3.25 -8.13
N LEU A 352 -11.46 -3.44 -8.80
CA LEU A 352 -11.38 -3.25 -10.25
C LEU A 352 -12.18 -4.31 -11.01
N GLY A 353 -12.22 -5.55 -10.51
CA GLY A 353 -13.10 -6.58 -11.05
C GLY A 353 -14.60 -6.25 -10.92
N CYS A 354 -14.99 -5.41 -9.96
CA CYS A 354 -16.36 -4.88 -9.85
C CYS A 354 -16.61 -3.68 -10.77
N VAL A 355 -15.66 -2.74 -10.84
CA VAL A 355 -15.79 -1.45 -11.53
C VAL A 355 -15.67 -1.58 -13.06
N PHE A 356 -14.95 -2.59 -13.54
CA PHE A 356 -14.73 -2.83 -14.97
C PHE A 356 -15.19 -4.23 -15.40
N PRO A 357 -16.50 -4.54 -15.32
CA PRO A 357 -17.05 -5.83 -15.75
C PRO A 357 -16.86 -6.09 -17.26
N GLU A 358 -16.47 -5.07 -18.03
CA GLU A 358 -16.15 -5.18 -19.45
C GLU A 358 -14.90 -6.02 -19.73
N PHE A 359 -13.98 -6.24 -18.77
CA PHE A 359 -12.84 -7.14 -18.98
C PHE A 359 -13.25 -8.61 -18.90
N LYS A 360 -12.64 -9.46 -19.74
CA LYS A 360 -12.88 -10.92 -19.72
C LYS A 360 -12.57 -11.55 -18.36
N ASP A 361 -11.49 -11.08 -17.74
CA ASP A 361 -11.00 -11.60 -16.46
C ASP A 361 -11.60 -10.88 -15.24
N ALA A 362 -12.53 -9.93 -15.42
CA ALA A 362 -13.09 -9.16 -14.31
C ALA A 362 -13.68 -10.05 -13.20
N GLY A 363 -14.35 -11.15 -13.57
CA GLY A 363 -14.85 -12.14 -12.62
C GLY A 363 -13.74 -12.82 -11.81
N PHE A 364 -12.67 -13.24 -12.49
CA PHE A 364 -11.50 -13.84 -11.84
C PHE A 364 -10.79 -12.85 -10.90
N TRP A 365 -10.63 -11.59 -11.30
CA TRP A 365 -10.04 -10.54 -10.45
C TRP A 365 -10.82 -10.35 -9.16
N ARG A 366 -12.16 -10.31 -9.23
CA ARG A 366 -13.02 -10.23 -8.05
C ARG A 366 -12.82 -11.43 -7.11
N GLU A 367 -12.94 -12.63 -7.66
CA GLU A 367 -12.85 -13.88 -6.91
C GLU A 367 -11.48 -14.01 -6.23
N GLU A 368 -10.40 -13.74 -6.95
CA GLU A 368 -9.04 -13.80 -6.43
C GLU A 368 -8.78 -12.71 -5.38
N GLY A 369 -9.31 -11.50 -5.57
CA GLY A 369 -9.23 -10.42 -4.59
C GLY A 369 -9.88 -10.78 -3.26
N TYR A 370 -11.14 -11.26 -3.28
CA TYR A 370 -11.83 -11.69 -2.06
C TYR A 370 -11.22 -12.94 -1.42
N ARG A 371 -10.71 -13.88 -2.23
CA ARG A 371 -9.95 -15.03 -1.72
C ARG A 371 -8.70 -14.59 -0.96
N ARG A 372 -7.91 -13.64 -1.50
CA ARG A 372 -6.73 -13.09 -0.81
C ARG A 372 -7.10 -12.33 0.47
N LEU A 373 -8.19 -11.57 0.45
CA LEU A 373 -8.69 -10.87 1.64
C LEU A 373 -9.11 -11.86 2.74
N LEU A 374 -9.70 -13.01 2.39
CA LEU A 374 -10.00 -14.06 3.35
C LEU A 374 -8.75 -14.73 3.92
N ASP A 375 -7.75 -15.01 3.07
CA ASP A 375 -6.44 -15.51 3.55
C ASP A 375 -5.80 -14.51 4.52
N ASP A 376 -5.88 -13.21 4.21
CA ASP A 376 -5.37 -12.15 5.09
C ASP A 376 -6.21 -12.00 6.36
N MET A 377 -7.52 -12.24 6.32
CA MET A 377 -8.36 -12.26 7.53
C MET A 377 -7.92 -13.38 8.48
N ASP A 378 -7.70 -14.59 7.96
CA ASP A 378 -7.28 -15.76 8.74
C ASP A 378 -5.87 -15.61 9.33
N ILE A 379 -4.94 -15.03 8.55
CA ILE A 379 -3.56 -14.82 9.00
C ILE A 379 -3.45 -13.60 9.90
N GLN A 380 -4.11 -12.49 9.55
CA GLN A 380 -3.82 -11.20 10.15
C GLN A 380 -4.74 -10.81 11.31
N VAL A 381 -5.87 -11.50 11.50
CA VAL A 381 -6.84 -11.17 12.54
C VAL A 381 -6.93 -12.30 13.57
N MET A 382 -6.59 -11.96 14.81
CA MET A 382 -6.62 -12.88 15.94
C MET A 382 -8.07 -13.23 16.34
N GLY A 383 -8.24 -14.27 17.15
CA GLY A 383 -9.57 -14.80 17.53
C GLY A 383 -10.50 -13.80 18.22
N ASP A 384 -9.97 -12.75 18.84
CA ASP A 384 -10.74 -11.65 19.47
C ASP A 384 -10.84 -10.39 18.61
N GLY A 385 -10.33 -10.43 17.37
CA GLY A 385 -10.42 -9.35 16.39
C GLY A 385 -9.21 -8.43 16.33
N ALA A 386 -8.18 -8.59 17.18
CA ALA A 386 -6.98 -7.79 17.05
C ALA A 386 -6.22 -8.13 15.75
N SER A 387 -5.68 -7.13 15.08
CA SER A 387 -4.58 -7.33 14.15
C SER A 387 -3.36 -7.86 14.92
N TYR A 388 -2.66 -8.83 14.36
CA TYR A 388 -1.42 -9.35 14.97
C TYR A 388 -0.28 -8.31 15.07
N GLU A 389 -0.43 -7.13 14.43
CA GLU A 389 0.47 -5.99 14.69
C GLU A 389 0.32 -5.44 16.11
N LEU A 390 -0.79 -5.75 16.80
CA LEU A 390 -1.09 -5.37 18.19
C LEU A 390 -0.90 -3.88 18.47
N THR A 391 -1.20 -3.05 17.46
CA THR A 391 -1.09 -1.60 17.54
C THR A 391 -2.45 -0.97 17.26
N PRO A 392 -3.11 -0.31 18.24
CA PRO A 392 -4.43 0.30 18.07
C PRO A 392 -4.56 1.26 16.89
N GLY A 393 -3.48 1.97 16.54
CA GLY A 393 -3.42 2.83 15.37
C GLY A 393 -3.59 2.07 14.05
N TYR A 394 -2.80 1.01 13.88
CA TYR A 394 -2.81 0.16 12.68
C TYR A 394 -4.07 -0.71 12.61
N GLN A 395 -4.61 -1.16 13.74
CA GLN A 395 -5.89 -1.85 13.82
C GLN A 395 -6.98 -1.13 13.00
N MET A 396 -7.14 0.18 13.24
CA MET A 396 -8.18 0.97 12.57
C MET A 396 -7.94 1.07 11.06
N SER A 397 -6.69 1.27 10.63
CA SER A 397 -6.33 1.34 9.21
C SER A 397 -6.57 0.02 8.48
N ILE A 398 -6.21 -1.10 9.11
CA ILE A 398 -6.39 -2.45 8.56
C ILE A 398 -7.88 -2.80 8.48
N ALA A 399 -8.62 -2.57 9.57
CA ALA A 399 -10.07 -2.80 9.61
C ALA A 399 -10.81 -1.97 8.55
N LYS A 400 -10.40 -0.70 8.36
CA LYS A 400 -10.93 0.19 7.32
C LYS A 400 -10.80 -0.43 5.92
N TRP A 401 -9.64 -0.99 5.57
CA TRP A 401 -9.43 -1.52 4.22
C TRP A 401 -10.26 -2.78 3.95
N PHE A 402 -10.46 -3.62 4.96
CA PHE A 402 -11.41 -4.73 4.85
C PHE A 402 -12.85 -4.23 4.72
N LEU A 403 -13.25 -3.23 5.52
CA LEU A 403 -14.59 -2.63 5.43
C LEU A 403 -14.86 -2.01 4.06
N GLU A 404 -13.91 -1.27 3.50
CA GLU A 404 -14.04 -0.72 2.15
C GLU A 404 -14.26 -1.82 1.10
N SER A 405 -13.54 -2.94 1.22
CA SER A 405 -13.73 -4.12 0.35
C SER A 405 -15.13 -4.74 0.49
N PHE A 406 -15.67 -4.76 1.72
CA PHE A 406 -17.03 -5.21 2.01
C PHE A 406 -18.08 -4.26 1.44
N ARG A 407 -17.88 -2.94 1.58
CA ARG A 407 -18.79 -1.93 1.01
C ARG A 407 -18.78 -1.94 -0.51
N VAL A 408 -17.64 -2.22 -1.14
CA VAL A 408 -17.56 -2.49 -2.59
C VAL A 408 -18.42 -3.70 -2.95
N ALA A 409 -18.34 -4.80 -2.19
CA ALA A 409 -19.17 -5.98 -2.43
C ALA A 409 -20.68 -5.62 -2.35
N GLN A 410 -21.07 -4.89 -1.30
CA GLN A 410 -22.45 -4.45 -1.10
C GLN A 410 -22.94 -3.56 -2.25
N LYS A 411 -22.13 -2.59 -2.70
CA LYS A 411 -22.48 -1.68 -3.80
C LYS A 411 -22.76 -2.43 -5.09
N PHE A 412 -21.91 -3.40 -5.42
CA PHE A 412 -22.00 -4.14 -6.67
C PHE A 412 -22.79 -5.45 -6.52
N GLU A 413 -23.54 -5.60 -5.41
CA GLU A 413 -24.41 -6.75 -5.12
C GLU A 413 -23.69 -8.10 -5.25
N TYR A 414 -22.45 -8.16 -4.76
CA TYR A 414 -21.62 -9.37 -4.75
C TYR A 414 -21.64 -10.03 -3.36
N ASP A 415 -21.93 -11.33 -3.33
CA ASP A 415 -21.91 -12.12 -2.11
C ASP A 415 -20.46 -12.42 -1.69
N VAL A 416 -20.11 -12.03 -0.47
CA VAL A 416 -18.85 -12.41 0.18
C VAL A 416 -19.11 -13.49 1.22
N ASP A 417 -18.06 -14.27 1.54
CA ASP A 417 -18.15 -15.26 2.61
C ASP A 417 -18.54 -14.58 3.95
N PRO A 418 -19.54 -15.09 4.69
CA PRO A 418 -19.94 -14.52 5.98
C PRO A 418 -18.81 -14.41 7.01
N VAL A 419 -17.77 -15.24 6.90
CA VAL A 419 -16.56 -15.15 7.73
C VAL A 419 -15.87 -13.80 7.54
N PHE A 420 -15.91 -13.23 6.34
CA PHE A 420 -15.30 -11.94 6.04
C PHE A 420 -15.97 -10.81 6.83
N GLU A 421 -17.30 -10.70 6.77
CA GLU A 421 -18.06 -9.71 7.53
C GLU A 421 -17.90 -9.92 9.05
N ALA A 422 -17.94 -11.18 9.50
CA ALA A 422 -17.76 -11.51 10.92
C ALA A 422 -16.37 -11.10 11.44
N GLY A 423 -15.33 -11.28 10.63
CA GLY A 423 -13.96 -10.85 10.93
C GLY A 423 -13.84 -9.32 10.99
N ILE A 424 -14.42 -8.59 10.02
CA ILE A 424 -14.44 -7.11 10.05
C ILE A 424 -15.12 -6.62 11.34
N ARG A 425 -16.26 -7.22 11.69
CA ARG A 425 -16.99 -6.91 12.91
C ARG A 425 -16.17 -7.17 14.17
N SER A 426 -15.44 -8.28 14.26
CA SER A 426 -14.58 -8.55 15.43
C SER A 426 -13.48 -7.50 15.57
N MET A 427 -12.89 -7.03 14.46
CA MET A 427 -11.87 -5.97 14.49
C MET A 427 -12.38 -4.64 15.06
N TYR A 428 -13.60 -4.24 14.70
CA TYR A 428 -14.23 -3.02 15.25
C TYR A 428 -14.70 -3.21 16.69
N ARG A 429 -15.14 -4.42 17.07
CA ARG A 429 -15.44 -4.75 18.47
C ARG A 429 -14.21 -4.68 19.35
N TRP A 430 -13.06 -5.18 18.88
CA TRP A 430 -11.80 -5.04 19.59
C TRP A 430 -11.46 -3.55 19.82
N SER A 431 -11.59 -2.72 18.78
CA SER A 431 -11.35 -1.26 18.86
C SER A 431 -12.31 -0.56 19.84
N THR A 432 -13.58 -0.97 19.85
CA THR A 432 -14.61 -0.50 20.80
C THR A 432 -14.24 -0.90 22.22
N ALA A 433 -13.83 -2.15 22.42
CA ALA A 433 -13.49 -2.73 23.72
C ALA A 433 -12.29 -2.07 24.40
N ILE A 434 -11.31 -1.57 23.64
CA ILE A 434 -10.14 -0.88 24.18
C ILE A 434 -10.32 0.63 24.33
N ALA A 435 -11.38 1.22 23.76
CA ALA A 435 -11.60 2.66 23.82
C ALA A 435 -11.69 3.15 25.27
N ARG A 436 -10.98 4.25 25.56
CA ARG A 436 -10.97 4.91 26.87
C ARG A 436 -12.27 5.66 27.12
N PRO A 437 -12.60 6.00 28.38
CA PRO A 437 -13.83 6.73 28.70
C PRO A 437 -13.92 8.16 28.17
N ASP A 438 -12.81 8.75 27.67
CA ASP A 438 -12.81 10.00 26.91
C ASP A 438 -13.07 9.82 25.40
N PHE A 439 -13.37 8.58 24.97
CA PHE A 439 -13.58 8.16 23.58
C PHE A 439 -12.35 8.28 22.70
N THR A 440 -11.16 8.24 23.30
CA THR A 440 -9.90 8.10 22.55
C THR A 440 -9.38 6.68 22.65
N ARG A 441 -8.52 6.30 21.70
CA ARG A 441 -7.82 5.02 21.75
C ARG A 441 -6.57 5.13 22.66
N PRO A 442 -6.14 4.01 23.27
CA PRO A 442 -4.87 3.94 23.97
C PRO A 442 -3.69 4.22 23.03
N SER A 443 -2.58 4.71 23.60
CA SER A 443 -1.39 5.14 22.85
C SER A 443 -0.34 4.05 22.67
N VAL A 444 -0.59 2.83 23.17
CA VAL A 444 0.39 1.74 23.17
C VAL A 444 0.96 1.45 21.77
N SER A 445 2.26 1.13 21.72
CA SER A 445 3.00 0.84 20.48
C SER A 445 3.01 2.05 19.49
N ASP A 446 3.07 1.86 18.17
CA ASP A 446 2.97 2.96 17.17
C ASP A 446 1.53 3.52 17.06
N ALA A 447 0.91 3.81 18.20
CA ALA A 447 -0.36 4.50 18.29
C ALA A 447 -0.18 5.89 18.91
N GLY A 448 -1.13 6.74 18.59
CA GLY A 448 -1.33 8.01 19.29
C GLY A 448 -2.70 8.02 19.92
N SER A 449 -2.85 8.84 20.96
CA SER A 449 -4.13 9.09 21.63
C SER A 449 -5.05 9.96 20.76
N LEU A 450 -5.59 9.34 19.71
CA LEU A 450 -6.50 9.97 18.77
C LEU A 450 -7.95 9.65 19.12
N ASP A 451 -8.84 10.50 18.63
CA ASP A 451 -10.27 10.34 18.75
C ASP A 451 -10.73 9.02 18.12
N SER A 452 -11.41 8.19 18.89
CA SER A 452 -12.03 6.96 18.37
C SER A 452 -13.34 7.24 17.64
N SER A 453 -13.93 8.44 17.78
CA SER A 453 -15.19 8.78 17.09
C SER A 453 -15.07 8.70 15.58
N ASP A 454 -13.92 9.11 15.06
CA ASP A 454 -13.67 9.29 13.63
C ASP A 454 -13.54 7.97 12.86
N GLY A 455 -13.58 6.82 13.53
CA GLY A 455 -13.46 5.51 12.87
C GLY A 455 -14.34 4.40 13.44
N LEU A 456 -15.33 4.69 14.29
CA LEU A 456 -16.26 3.67 14.81
C LEU A 456 -17.73 3.92 14.41
N THR A 457 -18.12 5.17 14.17
CA THR A 457 -19.52 5.51 13.87
C THR A 457 -20.03 4.89 12.56
N GLU A 458 -19.34 5.15 11.46
CA GLU A 458 -19.73 4.62 10.14
C GLU A 458 -19.59 3.09 10.09
N PRO A 459 -18.48 2.49 10.58
CA PRO A 459 -18.35 1.04 10.60
C PRO A 459 -19.44 0.36 11.43
N GLY A 460 -19.76 0.92 12.61
CA GLY A 460 -20.83 0.43 13.45
C GLY A 460 -22.19 0.46 12.73
N ARG A 461 -22.50 1.50 11.95
CA ARG A 461 -23.73 1.57 11.15
C ARG A 461 -23.75 0.55 10.02
N VAL A 462 -22.65 0.44 9.26
CA VAL A 462 -22.54 -0.51 8.13
C VAL A 462 -22.67 -1.95 8.61
N LEU A 463 -22.09 -2.26 9.77
CA LEU A 463 -22.09 -3.60 10.33
C LEU A 463 -23.33 -3.85 11.21
N ASN A 464 -24.13 -2.85 11.59
CA ASN A 464 -25.16 -2.99 12.63
C ASN A 464 -24.54 -3.42 13.99
N ASP A 465 -23.55 -2.66 14.45
CA ASP A 465 -22.92 -2.80 15.76
C ASP A 465 -23.20 -1.53 16.61
N ASP A 466 -24.26 -1.58 17.41
CA ASP A 466 -24.74 -0.46 18.20
C ASP A 466 -23.75 -0.01 19.28
N GLU A 467 -22.87 -0.90 19.75
CA GLU A 467 -21.82 -0.58 20.71
C GLU A 467 -20.72 0.28 20.06
N ALA A 468 -20.31 -0.07 18.84
CA ALA A 468 -19.39 0.73 18.05
C ALA A 468 -19.99 2.11 17.70
N VAL A 469 -21.28 2.17 17.36
CA VAL A 469 -22.00 3.44 17.15
C VAL A 469 -22.04 4.27 18.43
N TRP A 470 -22.25 3.65 19.59
CA TRP A 470 -22.27 4.36 20.86
C TRP A 470 -20.93 4.97 21.22
N VAL A 471 -19.83 4.22 21.12
CA VAL A 471 -18.49 4.78 21.32
C VAL A 471 -18.20 5.85 20.27
N GLY A 472 -18.50 5.56 19.00
CA GLY A 472 -18.29 6.46 17.87
C GLY A 472 -18.99 7.81 18.03
N THR A 473 -20.22 7.82 18.55
CA THR A 473 -21.03 9.03 18.74
C THR A 473 -20.87 9.66 20.11
N ARG A 474 -19.94 9.14 20.94
CA ARG A 474 -19.69 9.59 22.31
C ARG A 474 -20.95 9.48 23.20
N GLY A 475 -21.69 8.39 22.99
CA GLY A 475 -22.90 8.01 23.71
C GLY A 475 -24.20 8.72 23.30
N LYS A 476 -24.21 9.38 22.13
CA LYS A 476 -25.41 10.08 21.61
C LYS A 476 -26.40 9.14 20.92
N GLU A 477 -25.90 8.11 20.23
CA GLU A 477 -26.67 7.11 19.48
C GLU A 477 -26.16 5.70 19.83
N GLY A 478 -26.85 4.65 19.41
CA GLY A 478 -26.46 3.27 19.70
C GLY A 478 -26.69 2.85 21.16
N GLU A 479 -26.05 1.77 21.58
CA GLU A 479 -26.18 1.18 22.90
C GLU A 479 -24.83 1.12 23.62
N ARG A 480 -24.80 1.51 24.91
CA ARG A 480 -23.57 1.40 25.72
C ARG A 480 -23.15 -0.07 25.76
N PRO A 481 -21.85 -0.39 25.64
CA PRO A 481 -21.38 -1.76 25.78
C PRO A 481 -21.94 -2.46 27.02
N SER A 482 -22.38 -3.71 26.84
CA SER A 482 -23.09 -4.47 27.88
C SER A 482 -22.17 -4.95 29.02
N TYR A 483 -20.86 -4.76 28.86
CA TYR A 483 -19.82 -5.11 29.82
C TYR A 483 -19.10 -3.85 30.31
N ASP A 484 -18.42 -3.96 31.46
CA ASP A 484 -17.47 -2.94 31.92
C ASP A 484 -16.06 -3.44 31.60
N SER A 485 -15.48 -4.28 32.46
CA SER A 485 -14.17 -4.90 32.21
C SER A 485 -14.25 -6.05 31.19
N ILE A 486 -13.20 -6.23 30.40
CA ILE A 486 -13.10 -7.29 29.38
C ILE A 486 -11.67 -7.82 29.26
N ALA A 487 -11.55 -9.13 29.03
CA ALA A 487 -10.30 -9.79 28.67
C ALA A 487 -10.34 -10.16 27.18
N LEU A 488 -9.48 -9.52 26.39
CA LEU A 488 -9.23 -9.87 24.99
C LEU A 488 -8.08 -10.87 25.01
N GLU A 489 -8.43 -12.13 25.27
CA GLU A 489 -7.46 -13.17 25.65
C GLU A 489 -6.53 -13.58 24.51
N ASP A 490 -6.93 -13.42 23.24
CA ASP A 490 -6.07 -13.81 22.11
C ASP A 490 -5.00 -12.74 21.86
N SER A 491 -5.36 -11.46 21.90
CA SER A 491 -4.44 -10.32 21.80
C SER A 491 -3.69 -10.04 23.10
N GLY A 492 -4.22 -10.53 24.23
CA GLY A 492 -3.73 -10.27 25.58
C GLY A 492 -3.89 -8.82 26.04
N TYR A 493 -4.98 -8.17 25.61
CA TYR A 493 -5.36 -6.85 26.10
C TYR A 493 -6.41 -6.99 27.21
N PHE A 494 -6.08 -6.54 28.41
CA PHE A 494 -6.96 -6.65 29.57
C PHE A 494 -7.42 -5.26 29.99
N VAL A 495 -8.71 -4.99 29.83
CA VAL A 495 -9.31 -3.71 30.18
C VAL A 495 -10.09 -3.86 31.48
N MET A 496 -9.68 -3.12 32.50
CA MET A 496 -10.42 -2.97 33.75
C MET A 496 -11.04 -1.58 33.79
N ARG A 497 -12.36 -1.49 33.92
CA ARG A 497 -13.04 -0.18 34.00
C ARG A 497 -14.21 -0.19 34.97
N SER A 498 -14.53 0.98 35.54
CA SER A 498 -15.72 1.13 36.41
C SER A 498 -17.01 1.48 35.64
N GLY A 499 -16.87 1.80 34.36
CA GLY A 499 -17.95 2.20 33.47
C GLY A 499 -17.38 2.82 32.19
N TRP A 500 -18.24 3.53 31.44
CA TRP A 500 -17.92 4.13 30.14
C TRP A 500 -18.10 5.66 30.12
N GLY A 501 -18.47 6.27 31.24
CA GLY A 501 -18.59 7.72 31.36
C GLY A 501 -17.22 8.37 31.49
N LYS A 502 -17.11 9.64 31.08
CA LYS A 502 -15.86 10.41 31.12
C LYS A 502 -15.16 10.43 32.50
N ASP A 503 -15.92 10.30 33.59
CA ASP A 503 -15.34 10.31 34.95
C ASP A 503 -14.99 8.90 35.47
N ASP A 504 -15.27 7.85 34.70
CA ASP A 504 -14.95 6.48 35.07
C ASP A 504 -13.45 6.20 35.06
N ARG A 505 -13.08 5.17 35.83
CA ARG A 505 -11.71 4.68 35.91
C ARG A 505 -11.52 3.61 34.85
N TYR A 506 -10.37 3.61 34.21
CA TYR A 506 -9.96 2.69 33.18
C TYR A 506 -8.48 2.34 33.37
N LEU A 507 -8.16 1.07 33.20
CA LEU A 507 -6.81 0.55 33.14
C LEU A 507 -6.73 -0.43 31.98
N LEU A 508 -5.80 -0.20 31.05
CA LEU A 508 -5.39 -1.18 30.06
C LEU A 508 -4.10 -1.83 30.53
N PHE A 509 -4.08 -3.14 30.56
CA PHE A 509 -2.89 -3.93 30.83
C PHE A 509 -2.58 -4.82 29.63
N GLU A 510 -1.32 -4.75 29.17
CA GLU A 510 -0.86 -5.52 28.03
C GLU A 510 -0.16 -6.81 28.48
N GLY A 511 -0.89 -7.92 28.50
CA GLY A 511 -0.38 -9.25 28.82
C GLY A 511 -0.26 -10.18 27.60
N GLY A 512 -0.22 -9.61 26.40
CA GLY A 512 -0.20 -10.31 25.12
C GLY A 512 1.17 -10.79 24.64
N PRO A 513 1.20 -11.51 23.51
CA PRO A 513 2.43 -11.88 22.83
C PRO A 513 3.13 -10.65 22.24
N TYR A 514 4.31 -10.86 21.66
CA TYR A 514 4.97 -9.85 20.85
C TYR A 514 4.33 -9.85 19.45
N GLY A 515 3.74 -8.74 19.03
CA GLY A 515 3.13 -8.52 17.72
C GLY A 515 4.17 -8.39 16.59
N ARG A 516 3.95 -7.50 15.62
CA ARG A 516 4.91 -7.29 14.51
C ARG A 516 5.08 -5.83 14.14
N TRP A 517 6.30 -5.46 13.72
CA TRP A 517 6.74 -4.18 13.17
C TRP A 517 6.53 -2.96 14.07
N HIS A 518 5.27 -2.61 14.29
CA HIS A 518 4.80 -1.36 14.89
C HIS A 518 4.65 -1.42 16.41
N GLN A 519 4.96 -2.58 17.00
CA GLN A 519 4.98 -2.75 18.44
C GLN A 519 6.25 -2.19 19.08
N HIS A 520 6.18 -1.86 20.37
CA HIS A 520 7.34 -1.48 21.19
C HIS A 520 7.75 -2.59 22.16
N GLU A 521 8.85 -2.36 22.89
CA GLU A 521 9.28 -3.24 23.99
C GLU A 521 8.52 -2.94 25.29
N ASP A 522 7.19 -2.92 25.21
CA ASP A 522 6.22 -2.35 26.16
C ASP A 522 5.42 -3.37 26.98
N LYS A 523 5.67 -4.68 26.80
CA LYS A 523 4.84 -5.73 27.41
C LYS A 523 4.78 -5.63 28.94
N LEU A 524 3.64 -6.04 29.49
CA LEU A 524 3.22 -5.80 30.88
C LEU A 524 3.00 -4.30 31.19
N GLY A 525 2.91 -3.48 30.15
CA GLY A 525 2.64 -2.05 30.22
C GLY A 525 1.25 -1.76 30.75
N LEU A 526 1.13 -0.57 31.35
CA LEU A 526 -0.11 -0.05 31.92
C LEU A 526 -0.46 1.29 31.29
N GLU A 527 -1.72 1.43 30.92
CA GLU A 527 -2.33 2.73 30.61
C GLU A 527 -3.46 2.98 31.61
N VAL A 528 -3.51 4.17 32.23
CA VAL A 528 -4.48 4.50 33.28
C VAL A 528 -5.16 5.81 32.99
N TYR A 529 -6.49 5.79 33.01
CA TYR A 529 -7.36 6.95 32.91
C TYR A 529 -8.31 6.98 34.10
N ALA A 530 -8.55 8.16 34.66
CA ALA A 530 -9.55 8.34 35.71
C ALA A 530 -10.03 9.79 35.75
N TYR A 531 -11.31 10.00 36.11
CA TYR A 531 -11.84 11.33 36.42
C TYR A 531 -11.56 12.38 35.34
N GLY A 532 -11.81 12.04 34.06
CA GLY A 532 -11.59 12.96 32.96
C GLY A 532 -10.14 13.08 32.47
N THR A 533 -9.18 12.35 33.07
CA THR A 533 -7.74 12.57 32.88
C THR A 533 -6.99 11.27 32.55
N PRO A 534 -6.21 11.22 31.46
CA PRO A 534 -5.25 10.14 31.20
C PRO A 534 -3.99 10.34 32.08
N PHE A 535 -3.87 9.56 33.16
CA PHE A 535 -2.81 9.71 34.17
C PHE A 535 -1.50 9.02 33.80
N ILE A 536 -1.59 7.81 33.26
CA ILE A 536 -0.46 7.03 32.77
C ILE A 536 -0.77 6.74 31.32
N VAL A 537 0.04 7.31 30.42
CA VAL A 537 -0.09 7.12 28.97
C VAL A 537 1.20 6.58 28.42
N ASP A 538 1.06 5.73 27.41
CA ASP A 538 2.20 5.36 26.59
C ASP A 538 2.72 6.58 25.81
N PRO A 539 4.05 6.74 25.64
CA PRO A 539 4.59 7.79 24.79
C PRO A 539 4.17 7.68 23.32
N GLY A 540 3.80 6.47 22.86
CA GLY A 540 3.49 6.20 21.47
C GLY A 540 4.68 6.45 20.55
N ILE A 541 4.39 6.72 19.27
CA ILE A 541 5.40 7.11 18.28
C ILE A 541 5.33 8.60 17.95
N THR A 542 6.49 9.23 17.78
CA THR A 542 6.60 10.66 17.40
C THR A 542 6.96 10.88 15.95
N SER A 543 7.67 9.94 15.31
CA SER A 543 8.17 10.06 13.95
C SER A 543 8.68 8.71 13.43
N TYR A 544 8.54 8.45 12.14
CA TYR A 544 9.17 7.30 11.47
C TYR A 544 10.58 7.61 10.94
N TYR A 545 11.07 8.83 11.11
CA TYR A 545 12.47 9.16 10.82
C TYR A 545 13.39 8.54 11.87
N THR A 546 14.51 7.96 11.41
CA THR A 546 15.56 7.46 12.30
C THR A 546 16.17 8.62 13.08
N ASN A 547 15.74 8.77 14.34
CA ASN A 547 16.27 9.79 15.25
C ASN A 547 16.33 9.23 16.68
N PRO A 548 17.11 9.85 17.59
CA PRO A 548 17.29 9.34 18.95
C PRO A 548 15.99 9.18 19.75
N TRP A 549 14.99 10.03 19.51
CA TRP A 549 13.70 9.96 20.22
C TRP A 549 12.86 8.79 19.74
N THR A 550 12.70 8.61 18.42
CA THR A 550 12.00 7.43 17.88
C THR A 550 12.64 6.14 18.38
N SER A 551 13.98 6.06 18.38
CA SER A 551 14.67 4.88 18.92
C SER A 551 14.40 4.69 20.41
N PHE A 552 14.43 5.75 21.22
CA PHE A 552 14.15 5.66 22.66
C PHE A 552 12.73 5.22 22.97
N TYR A 553 11.72 5.78 22.29
CA TYR A 553 10.31 5.48 22.56
C TYR A 553 9.93 4.02 22.27
N THR A 554 10.68 3.32 21.41
CA THR A 554 10.46 1.88 21.17
C THR A 554 11.04 0.96 22.25
N THR A 555 11.76 1.50 23.24
CA THR A 555 12.45 0.71 24.28
C THR A 555 11.66 0.64 25.57
N THR A 556 11.84 -0.44 26.33
CA THR A 556 11.19 -0.67 27.64
C THR A 556 11.35 0.50 28.62
N GLN A 557 12.44 1.26 28.53
CA GLN A 557 12.72 2.41 29.40
C GLN A 557 11.70 3.54 29.25
N ALA A 558 11.01 3.62 28.11
CA ALA A 558 10.04 4.66 27.82
C ALA A 558 8.63 4.35 28.35
N HIS A 559 8.38 3.10 28.79
CA HIS A 559 7.04 2.62 29.11
C HIS A 559 6.83 2.38 30.61
N SER A 560 5.56 2.35 31.03
CA SER A 560 5.16 2.03 32.40
C SER A 560 5.13 0.52 32.64
N THR A 561 6.31 -0.09 32.66
CA THR A 561 6.52 -1.53 32.86
C THR A 561 7.79 -1.80 33.69
N VAL A 562 8.16 -3.08 33.84
CA VAL A 562 9.32 -3.53 34.62
C VAL A 562 10.51 -3.83 33.71
N MET A 563 11.70 -3.42 34.15
CA MET A 563 12.99 -3.85 33.59
C MET A 563 13.70 -4.81 34.55
N VAL A 564 14.45 -5.76 34.00
CA VAL A 564 15.30 -6.67 34.76
C VAL A 564 16.76 -6.25 34.56
N ASP A 565 17.48 -5.98 35.64
CA ASP A 565 18.88 -5.53 35.63
C ASP A 565 19.15 -4.27 34.78
N GLY A 566 18.13 -3.42 34.59
CA GLY A 566 18.21 -2.23 33.73
C GLY A 566 18.22 -2.54 32.23
N CYS A 567 18.01 -3.80 31.84
CA CYS A 567 17.92 -4.23 30.45
C CYS A 567 16.50 -4.05 29.90
N VAL A 568 16.45 -3.69 28.62
CA VAL A 568 15.22 -3.67 27.83
C VAL A 568 14.76 -5.10 27.50
N GLN A 569 13.50 -5.28 27.10
CA GLN A 569 12.94 -6.62 26.87
C GLN A 569 13.60 -7.35 25.69
N ALA A 570 14.09 -6.61 24.68
CA ALA A 570 14.85 -7.11 23.53
C ALA A 570 14.25 -8.39 22.89
N ARG A 571 12.92 -8.54 22.89
CA ARG A 571 12.25 -9.76 22.42
C ARG A 571 12.25 -9.78 20.89
N GLY A 572 13.15 -10.61 20.35
CA GLY A 572 13.20 -11.14 18.98
C GLY A 572 12.54 -10.36 17.84
N ARG A 573 13.36 -9.68 17.01
CA ARG A 573 12.96 -9.17 15.68
C ARG A 573 12.85 -10.27 14.59
N ASN A 574 13.11 -11.53 14.94
CA ASN A 574 13.18 -12.68 14.02
C ASN A 574 12.07 -13.72 14.29
N GLN A 575 10.88 -13.27 14.67
CA GLN A 575 9.73 -14.16 14.85
C GLN A 575 9.21 -14.71 13.51
N SER A 576 8.70 -15.95 13.51
CA SER A 576 7.95 -16.51 12.39
C SER A 576 6.50 -15.99 12.35
N ILE A 577 5.80 -16.20 11.24
CA ILE A 577 4.37 -15.87 11.13
C ILE A 577 3.56 -16.57 12.23
N ASP A 578 3.79 -17.87 12.45
CA ASP A 578 3.12 -18.65 13.50
C ASP A 578 3.31 -18.04 14.91
N GLN A 579 4.46 -17.39 15.15
CA GLN A 579 4.74 -16.73 16.42
C GLN A 579 4.04 -15.37 16.55
N TRP A 580 3.79 -14.66 15.44
CA TRP A 580 3.04 -13.41 15.44
C TRP A 580 1.54 -13.62 15.69
N VAL A 581 0.99 -14.69 15.12
CA VAL A 581 -0.45 -15.03 15.24
C VAL A 581 -0.76 -15.88 16.47
N GLN A 582 0.24 -16.15 17.32
CA GLN A 582 0.07 -16.98 18.50
C GLN A 582 -0.86 -16.30 19.52
N SER A 583 -2.01 -16.92 19.78
CA SER A 583 -2.94 -16.47 20.82
C SER A 583 -2.29 -16.42 22.22
N ALA A 584 -2.58 -15.37 22.98
CA ALA A 584 -2.21 -15.26 24.40
C ALA A 584 -3.10 -16.14 25.32
N ARG A 585 -4.27 -16.57 24.86
CA ARG A 585 -5.28 -17.32 25.62
C ARG A 585 -4.75 -18.55 26.35
N PRO A 586 -3.92 -19.44 25.73
CA PRO A 586 -3.34 -20.57 26.44
C PRO A 586 -2.27 -20.17 27.47
N ASN A 587 -1.71 -18.96 27.36
CA ASN A 587 -0.57 -18.48 28.15
C ASN A 587 -0.97 -17.45 29.22
N THR A 588 -2.21 -16.96 29.21
CA THR A 588 -2.71 -16.02 30.22
C THR A 588 -3.21 -16.75 31.47
N VAL A 589 -2.80 -16.24 32.63
CA VAL A 589 -3.35 -16.62 33.94
C VAL A 589 -4.54 -15.74 34.35
N TRP A 590 -4.80 -14.67 33.59
CA TRP A 590 -5.92 -13.76 33.78
C TRP A 590 -7.11 -14.32 33.00
N ARG A 591 -8.14 -14.79 33.73
CA ARG A 591 -9.37 -15.38 33.21
C ARG A 591 -10.58 -14.79 33.92
#